data_AF-A0AB73YYE5-F1
#
_entry.id   AF-A0AB73YYE5-F1
#
_cell.length_a   1.000
_cell.length_b   1.000
_cell.length_c   1.000
_cell.angle_alpha   90.00
_cell.angle_beta   90.00
_cell.angle_gamma   90.00
#
_symmetry.space_group_name_H-M   'P 1'
#
loop_
_entity.id
_entity.type
_entity.pdbx_description
1 polymer ?
#
loop_
_entity_poly.entity_id
_entity_poly.type
_entity_poly.pdbx_seq_one_letter_code
_entity_poly.pdbx_strand_id
1 'polypeptide(L)'
;MDPTVLADAVARMAEFGRHVEELVAEIESLVTRLHVTWTGEGAAAHAEAQRHWAAGEAMMRQALAQLTAAGQSAHANYTGAMATNLGMWS
;
A
#
# COMPACT_ATOMS: atom_id res chain seq x y z
N MET A 1 16.26 -12.86 -8.39
CA MET A 1 14.86 -12.47 -8.10
C MET A 1 14.28 -11.96 -9.39
N ASP A 2 13.18 -12.56 -9.85
CA ASP A 2 12.51 -12.13 -11.08
C ASP A 2 11.84 -10.76 -10.84
N PRO A 3 12.18 -9.71 -11.60
CA PRO A 3 11.59 -8.38 -11.41
C PRO A 3 10.06 -8.37 -11.57
N THR A 4 9.49 -9.33 -12.30
CA THR A 4 8.03 -9.48 -12.45
C THR A 4 7.36 -9.94 -11.16
N VAL A 5 7.99 -10.83 -10.40
CA VAL A 5 7.47 -11.33 -9.11
C VAL A 5 7.38 -10.21 -8.08
N LEU A 6 8.35 -9.30 -8.06
CA LEU A 6 8.29 -8.12 -7.18
C LEU A 6 7.18 -7.16 -7.60
N ALA A 7 7.01 -6.91 -8.90
CA ALA A 7 5.94 -6.06 -9.41
C ALA A 7 4.54 -6.62 -9.08
N ASP A 8 4.35 -7.93 -9.24
CA ASP A 8 3.09 -8.61 -8.91
C ASP A 8 2.79 -8.56 -7.41
N ALA A 9 3.80 -8.76 -6.56
CA ALA A 9 3.64 -8.67 -5.11
C ALA A 9 3.24 -7.24 -4.67
N VAL A 10 3.89 -6.22 -5.24
CA VAL A 10 3.56 -4.81 -5.01
C VAL A 10 2.12 -4.51 -5.47
N ALA A 11 1.71 -4.98 -6.65
CA ALA A 11 0.36 -4.77 -7.16
C ALA A 11 -0.72 -5.39 -6.24
N ARG A 12 -0.50 -6.63 -5.77
CA ARG A 12 -1.40 -7.30 -4.82
C ARG A 12 -1.49 -6.57 -3.49
N MET A 13 -0.36 -6.09 -2.96
CA MET A 13 -0.38 -5.31 -1.72
C MET A 13 -1.11 -3.97 -1.90
N ALA A 14 -1.03 -3.34 -3.08
CA ALA A 14 -1.74 -2.10 -3.37
C ALA A 14 -3.25 -2.30 -3.44
N GLU A 15 -3.68 -3.41 -4.07
CA GLU A 15 -5.08 -3.82 -4.11
C GLU A 15 -5.61 -4.11 -2.70
N PHE A 16 -4.87 -4.88 -1.90
CA PHE A 16 -5.24 -5.15 -0.52
C PHE A 16 -5.37 -3.85 0.30
N GLY A 17 -4.44 -2.91 0.16
CA GLY A 17 -4.50 -1.61 0.83
C GLY A 17 -5.78 -0.85 0.50
N ARG A 18 -6.14 -0.74 -0.79
CA ARG A 18 -7.39 -0.10 -1.22
C ARG A 18 -8.63 -0.80 -0.64
N HIS A 19 -8.64 -2.13 -0.61
CA HIS A 19 -9.76 -2.88 -0.06
C HIS A 19 -9.97 -2.61 1.43
N VAL A 20 -8.87 -2.51 2.20
CA VAL A 20 -8.94 -2.15 3.63
C VAL A 20 -9.45 -0.71 3.81
N GLU A 21 -8.96 0.25 3.00
CA GLU A 21 -9.44 1.64 3.02
C GLU A 21 -10.96 1.73 2.77
N GLU A 22 -11.47 0.97 1.79
CA GLU A 22 -12.90 0.89 1.48
C GLU A 22 -13.73 0.36 2.67
N LEU A 23 -13.26 -0.71 3.33
CA LEU A 23 -13.95 -1.29 4.49
C LEU A 23 -14.02 -0.31 5.67
N VAL A 24 -12.95 0.46 5.92
CA VAL A 24 -12.94 1.48 6.98
C VAL A 24 -13.97 2.56 6.69
N ALA A 25 -13.97 3.09 5.47
CA ALA A 25 -14.90 4.13 5.06
C ALA A 25 -16.36 3.65 5.16
N GLU A 26 -16.63 2.37 4.84
CA GLU A 26 -17.94 1.78 5.02
C GLU A 26 -18.37 1.74 6.50
N ILE A 27 -17.47 1.33 7.40
CA ILE A 27 -17.71 1.33 8.85
C ILE A 27 -18.03 2.74 9.35
N GLU A 28 -17.25 3.75 8.95
CA GLU A 28 -17.50 5.16 9.33
C GLU A 28 -18.87 5.66 8.85
N SER A 29 -19.24 5.31 7.62
CA SER A 29 -20.54 5.65 7.05
C SER A 29 -21.70 4.99 7.81
N LEU A 30 -21.54 3.72 8.19
CA LEU A 30 -22.54 3.00 8.98
C LEU A 30 -22.72 3.61 10.37
N VAL A 31 -21.63 3.92 11.06
CA VAL A 31 -21.63 4.57 12.37
C VAL A 31 -22.35 5.93 12.31
N THR A 32 -22.05 6.74 11.28
CA THR A 32 -22.68 8.05 11.08
C THR A 32 -24.17 7.93 10.79
N ARG A 33 -24.56 7.00 9.89
CA ARG A 33 -25.97 6.79 9.50
C ARG A 33 -26.85 6.29 10.62
N LEU A 34 -26.35 5.39 11.45
CA LEU A 34 -27.14 4.81 12.53
C LEU A 34 -27.40 5.81 13.67
N HIS A 35 -26.87 7.04 13.59
CA HIS A 35 -27.00 8.08 14.62
C HIS A 35 -26.75 7.51 16.02
N VAL A 36 -25.84 6.53 16.10
CA VAL A 36 -25.42 5.98 17.38
C VAL A 36 -24.81 7.16 18.11
N THR A 37 -25.48 7.61 19.16
CA THR A 37 -24.95 8.63 20.05
C THR A 37 -23.83 7.95 20.82
N TRP A 38 -22.68 7.83 20.17
CA TRP A 38 -21.51 7.16 20.70
C TRP A 38 -20.81 8.18 21.58
N THR A 39 -21.15 8.17 22.86
CA THR A 39 -20.50 8.99 23.89
C THR A 39 -19.83 8.07 24.90
N GLY A 40 -18.75 8.54 25.53
CA GLY A 40 -18.01 7.76 26.53
C GLY A 40 -16.88 6.91 25.92
N GLU A 41 -16.46 5.88 26.64
CA GLU A 41 -15.24 5.10 26.35
C GLU A 41 -15.24 4.45 24.96
N GLY A 42 -16.39 3.99 24.46
CA GLY A 42 -16.49 3.38 23.12
C GLY A 42 -16.15 4.34 21.98
N ALA A 43 -16.52 5.62 22.11
CA ALA A 43 -16.20 6.64 21.10
C ALA A 43 -14.71 6.99 21.12
N ALA A 44 -14.10 7.03 22.31
CA ALA A 44 -12.67 7.26 22.46
C ALA A 44 -11.84 6.11 21.85
N ALA A 45 -12.24 4.86 22.13
CA ALA A 45 -11.61 3.66 21.56
C ALA A 45 -11.72 3.62 20.03
N HIS A 46 -12.87 3.98 19.47
CA HIS A 46 -13.02 4.07 18.01
C HIS A 46 -12.16 5.17 17.39
N ALA A 47 -12.12 6.37 17.99
CA ALA A 47 -11.27 7.44 17.51
C ALA A 47 -9.78 7.06 17.57
N GLU A 48 -9.36 6.30 18.58
CA GLU A 48 -8.01 5.78 18.68
C GLU A 48 -7.71 4.69 17.64
N ALA A 49 -8.63 3.75 17.44
CA ALA A 49 -8.52 2.75 16.37
C ALA A 49 -8.40 3.44 15.01
N GLN A 50 -9.21 4.45 14.74
CA GLN A 50 -9.18 5.18 13.47
C GLN A 50 -7.86 5.91 13.25
N ARG A 51 -7.30 6.56 14.28
CA ARG A 51 -5.97 7.18 14.21
C ARG A 51 -4.87 6.15 13.93
N HIS A 52 -4.91 5.00 14.60
CA HIS A 52 -3.95 3.93 14.36
C HIS A 52 -4.05 3.37 12.94
N TRP A 53 -5.27 3.22 12.42
CA TRP A 53 -5.49 2.72 11.07
C TRP A 53 -5.00 3.72 10.01
N ALA A 54 -5.35 5.00 10.13
CA ALA A 54 -4.88 6.04 9.22
C ALA A 54 -3.34 6.15 9.20
N ALA A 55 -2.70 6.00 10.37
CA ALA A 55 -1.24 5.94 10.46
C ALA A 55 -0.67 4.69 9.77
N GLY A 56 -1.28 3.52 10.01
CA GLY A 56 -0.89 2.25 9.36
C GLY A 56 -1.01 2.29 7.84
N GLU A 57 -2.13 2.83 7.33
CA GLU A 57 -2.41 3.05 5.92
C GLU A 57 -1.34 3.94 5.25
N ALA A 58 -1.01 5.07 5.89
CA ALA A 58 0.04 5.96 5.41
C ALA A 58 1.40 5.26 5.35
N MET A 59 1.76 4.49 6.37
CA MET A 59 2.99 3.69 6.37
C MET A 59 3.01 2.66 5.24
N MET A 60 1.92 1.91 5.04
CA MET A 60 1.82 0.90 3.98
C MET A 60 1.98 1.51 2.60
N ARG A 61 1.30 2.64 2.32
CA ARG A 61 1.46 3.37 1.05
C ARG A 61 2.89 3.82 0.82
N GLN A 62 3.54 4.38 1.84
CA GLN A 62 4.91 4.85 1.71
C GLN A 62 5.88 3.68 1.42
N ALA A 63 5.72 2.56 2.14
CA ALA A 63 6.53 1.37 1.91
C ALA A 63 6.35 0.80 0.51
N LEU A 64 5.11 0.78 -0.01
CA LEU A 64 4.81 0.34 -1.37
C LEU A 64 5.46 1.21 -2.45
N ALA A 65 5.40 2.53 -2.26
CA ALA A 65 6.03 3.47 -3.18
C ALA A 65 7.55 3.24 -3.24
N GLN A 66 8.20 3.02 -2.08
CA GLN A 66 9.63 2.70 -2.01
C GLN A 66 9.97 1.37 -2.69
N LEU A 67 9.17 0.32 -2.45
CA LEU A 67 9.37 -1.00 -3.09
C LEU A 67 9.22 -0.92 -4.61
N THR A 68 8.25 -0.15 -5.10
CA THR A 68 8.03 0.07 -6.53
C THR A 68 9.24 0.74 -7.17
N ALA A 69 9.73 1.83 -6.57
CA ALA A 69 10.87 2.58 -7.07
C ALA A 69 12.16 1.72 -7.08
N ALA A 70 12.38 0.94 -6.02
CA ALA A 70 13.51 0.01 -5.94
C ALA A 70 13.43 -1.07 -7.02
N GLY A 71 12.24 -1.64 -7.25
CA GLY A 71 11.99 -2.63 -8.29
C GLY A 71 12.25 -2.09 -9.70
N GLN A 72 11.76 -0.89 -10.01
CA GLN A 72 12.00 -0.22 -11.29
C GLN A 72 13.48 0.06 -11.53
N SER A 73 14.19 0.53 -10.50
CA SER A 73 15.63 0.80 -10.57
C SER A 73 16.43 -0.48 -10.81
N ALA A 74 16.09 -1.57 -10.11
CA ALA A 74 16.74 -2.87 -10.31
C ALA A 74 16.50 -3.40 -11.73
N HIS A 75 15.26 -3.32 -12.23
CA HIS A 75 14.94 -3.73 -13.60
C HIS A 75 15.75 -2.93 -14.63
N ALA A 76 15.73 -1.59 -14.55
CA ALA A 76 16.47 -0.73 -15.47
C ALA A 76 17.98 -1.04 -15.49
N ASN A 77 18.58 -1.24 -14.32
CA ASN A 77 19.99 -1.59 -14.20
C ASN A 77 20.32 -2.93 -14.85
N TYR A 78 19.48 -3.95 -14.63
CA TYR A 78 19.67 -5.27 -15.25
C TYR A 78 19.53 -5.22 -16.78
N THR A 79 18.49 -4.57 -17.29
CA THR A 79 18.23 -4.48 -18.74
C THR A 79 19.32 -3.66 -19.43
N GLY A 80 19.77 -2.56 -18.81
CA GLY A 80 20.86 -1.72 -19.33
C GLY A 80 22.20 -2.44 -19.37
N ALA A 81 22.55 -3.19 -18.31
CA ALA A 81 23.76 -4.00 -18.29
C ALA A 81 23.74 -5.08 -19.38
N MET A 82 22.58 -5.73 -19.59
CA MET A 82 22.41 -6.75 -20.61
C MET A 82 22.53 -6.18 -22.03
N ALA A 83 21.90 -5.03 -22.30
CA ALA A 83 22.00 -4.33 -23.59
C ALA A 83 23.44 -3.88 -23.89
N THR A 84 24.13 -3.33 -22.87
CA THR A 84 25.54 -2.93 -22.99
C THR A 84 26.42 -4.13 -23.34
N ASN A 85 26.23 -5.24 -22.63
CA ASN A 85 27.04 -6.44 -22.86
C ASN A 85 26.78 -7.00 -24.26
N LEU A 86 25.53 -7.11 -24.71
CA LEU A 86 25.20 -7.54 -26.09
C LEU A 86 25.83 -6.64 -27.16
N GLY A 87 25.87 -5.32 -26.94
CA GLY A 87 26.51 -4.38 -27.87
C GLY A 87 28.05 -4.44 -27.90
N MET A 88 28.70 -5.07 -26.91
CA MET A 88 30.16 -5.27 -26.92
C MET A 88 30.60 -6.43 -27.81
N TRP A 89 29.71 -7.38 -28.12
CA TRP A 89 30.01 -8.60 -28.87
C TRP A 89 29.32 -8.66 -30.25
N SER A 90 28.63 -7.59 -30.66
CA SER A 90 28.13 -7.37 -32.03
C SER A 90 29.12 -6.58 -32.86
#